data_AF-A0A1Y1K6M2-F1
#
_entry.id   AF-A0A1Y1K6M2-F1
#
_cell.length_a   1.000
_cell.length_b   1.000
_cell.length_c   1.000
_cell.angle_alpha   90.00
_cell.angle_beta   90.00
_cell.angle_gamma   90.00
#
_symmetry.space_group_name_H-M   'P 1'
#
loop_
_entity.id
_entity.type
_entity.pdbx_description
1 polymer ?
#
loop_
_entity_poly.entity_id
_entity_poly.type
_entity_poly.pdbx_seq_one_letter_code
_entity_poly.pdbx_strand_id
1 'polypeptide(L)'
;MMLKMGWAGGGLGAQAQGITDIVQPTQQIERKGFGTHITIPIDKIREILQGYVESDNINAISFSPDFTKEERSVIHSVAQKMNLKSTSYGTGADRRLVIQKKLDPWQLVHKLLEVGGENEQYQLVMPTEFVNK
;
A
#
# COMPACT_ATOMS: atom_id res chain seq x y z
N MET A 1 -21.64 19.83 -42.24
CA MET A 1 -22.86 20.65 -42.12
C MET A 1 -22.61 22.17 -42.01
N MET A 2 -21.37 22.69 -42.12
CA MET A 2 -21.09 24.15 -42.26
C MET A 2 -20.72 24.62 -43.69
N LEU A 3 -20.60 23.70 -44.65
CA LEU A 3 -20.32 24.05 -46.07
C LEU A 3 -21.57 24.51 -46.84
N LYS A 4 -22.78 24.14 -46.38
CA LYS A 4 -24.04 24.58 -47.01
C LYS A 4 -24.46 26.01 -46.63
N MET A 5 -23.69 26.67 -45.77
CA MET A 5 -23.87 28.08 -45.41
C MET A 5 -22.80 28.99 -46.03
N GLY A 6 -22.09 28.52 -47.07
CA GLY A 6 -21.12 29.34 -47.80
C GLY A 6 -19.75 29.50 -47.13
N TRP A 7 -19.45 28.71 -46.10
CA TRP A 7 -18.15 28.79 -45.44
C TRP A 7 -17.08 28.01 -46.22
N ALA A 8 -16.30 28.73 -47.02
CA ALA A 8 -15.05 28.24 -47.61
C ALA A 8 -13.94 28.43 -46.57
N GLY A 9 -13.35 27.32 -46.10
CA GLY A 9 -12.52 27.26 -44.90
C GLY A 9 -11.37 28.27 -44.82
N GLY A 10 -11.18 28.82 -43.62
CA GLY A 10 -10.05 29.65 -43.20
C GLY A 10 -10.04 29.74 -41.67
N GLY A 11 -8.86 29.74 -41.06
CA GLY A 11 -8.70 29.70 -39.60
C GLY A 11 -9.31 30.91 -38.88
N LEU A 12 -9.88 30.70 -37.69
CA LEU A 12 -10.42 31.78 -36.85
C LEU A 12 -9.27 32.67 -36.34
N GLY A 13 -9.06 33.82 -36.99
CA GLY A 13 -8.19 34.89 -36.54
C GLY A 13 -7.96 35.92 -37.63
N ALA A 14 -7.95 37.21 -37.29
CA ALA A 14 -7.86 38.33 -38.23
C ALA A 14 -6.56 38.38 -39.10
N GLN A 15 -5.64 37.45 -38.92
CA GLN A 15 -4.35 37.36 -39.64
C GLN A 15 -4.00 35.91 -40.09
N ALA A 16 -4.95 34.97 -40.13
CA ALA A 16 -4.73 33.61 -40.65
C ALA A 16 -3.50 32.86 -40.07
N GLN A 17 -3.19 33.03 -38.78
CA GLN A 17 -2.09 32.33 -38.08
C GLN A 17 -2.53 30.95 -37.58
N GLY A 18 -3.00 30.12 -38.51
CA GLY A 18 -3.41 28.75 -38.23
C GLY A 18 -2.23 27.78 -38.20
N ILE A 19 -1.92 27.31 -36.99
CA ILE A 19 -1.37 26.00 -36.59
C ILE A 19 0.06 25.65 -37.05
N THR A 20 0.99 25.57 -36.09
CA THR A 20 2.15 24.66 -36.18
C THR A 20 2.62 24.29 -34.78
N ASP A 21 1.95 23.34 -34.13
CA ASP A 21 2.64 22.29 -33.35
C ASP A 21 1.64 21.23 -32.93
N ILE A 22 1.56 20.19 -33.75
CA ILE A 22 0.97 18.92 -33.36
C ILE A 22 2.06 18.18 -32.60
N VAL A 23 2.02 18.24 -31.26
CA VAL A 23 2.91 17.42 -30.42
C VAL A 23 2.09 16.70 -29.34
N GLN A 24 1.82 15.43 -29.67
CA GLN A 24 1.76 14.21 -28.85
C GLN A 24 0.69 14.09 -27.74
N PRO A 25 -0.02 12.94 -27.66
CA PRO A 25 -1.01 12.70 -26.62
C PRO A 25 -0.28 12.39 -25.32
N THR A 26 -0.12 13.37 -24.44
CA THR A 26 0.15 13.03 -23.04
C THR A 26 -1.17 12.58 -22.43
N GLN A 27 -1.49 11.30 -22.62
CA GLN A 27 -2.38 10.59 -21.71
C GLN A 27 -1.73 10.63 -20.33
N GLN A 28 -1.98 11.69 -19.59
CA GLN A 28 -2.03 11.60 -18.14
C GLN A 28 -3.49 11.81 -17.77
N ILE A 29 -4.28 10.76 -18.05
CA ILE A 29 -5.50 10.52 -17.30
C ILE A 29 -5.02 10.21 -15.88
N GLU A 30 -4.72 11.25 -15.10
CA GLU A 30 -4.81 11.10 -13.67
C GLU A 30 -6.29 10.85 -13.39
N ARG A 31 -6.66 9.58 -13.25
CA ARG A 31 -7.93 9.17 -12.65
C ARG A 31 -7.92 9.58 -11.18
N LYS A 32 -7.87 10.88 -10.89
CA LYS A 32 -8.16 11.43 -9.57
C LYS A 32 -9.68 11.56 -9.50
N GLY A 33 -10.31 10.44 -9.19
CA GLY A 33 -11.73 10.40 -8.83
C GLY A 33 -11.99 11.28 -7.61
N PHE A 34 -13.25 11.66 -7.44
CA PHE A 34 -13.78 12.57 -6.41
C PHE A 34 -13.79 11.93 -5.01
N GLY A 35 -12.67 11.36 -4.56
CA GLY A 35 -12.55 10.57 -3.33
C GLY A 35 -11.54 11.15 -2.34
N THR A 36 -12.05 11.56 -1.17
CA THR A 36 -11.37 11.75 0.12
C THR A 36 -9.87 12.05 0.10
N HIS A 37 -9.49 13.28 0.51
CA HIS A 37 -8.11 13.64 0.85
C HIS A 37 -7.59 12.78 2.02
N ILE A 38 -7.12 11.57 1.70
CA ILE A 38 -6.38 10.74 2.64
C ILE A 38 -5.08 11.48 2.95
N THR A 39 -4.94 11.93 4.20
CA THR A 39 -3.90 12.89 4.61
C THR A 39 -2.58 12.18 4.98
N ILE A 40 -2.57 10.86 5.04
CA ILE A 40 -1.37 10.10 5.44
C ILE A 40 -0.27 10.14 4.38
N PRO A 41 1.00 10.28 4.79
CA PRO A 41 2.14 10.23 3.88
C PRO A 41 2.40 8.78 3.45
N ILE A 42 1.78 8.35 2.35
CA ILE A 42 1.87 6.98 1.82
C ILE A 42 3.32 6.58 1.54
N ASP A 43 4.16 7.50 1.06
CA ASP A 43 5.56 7.23 0.75
C ASP A 43 6.36 6.84 2.00
N LYS A 44 6.10 7.51 3.14
CA LYS A 44 6.74 7.14 4.42
C LYS A 44 6.29 5.77 4.91
N ILE A 45 5.00 5.46 4.76
CA ILE A 45 4.49 4.12 5.12
C ILE A 45 5.17 3.07 4.26
N ARG A 46 5.32 3.32 2.96
CA ARG A 46 6.01 2.42 2.05
C ARG A 46 7.46 2.21 2.45
N GLU A 47 8.19 3.28 2.78
CA GLU A 47 9.58 3.22 3.24
C GLU A 47 9.71 2.37 4.51
N ILE A 48 8.85 2.61 5.52
CA ILE A 48 8.82 1.84 6.76
C ILE A 48 8.58 0.35 6.48
N LEU A 49 7.57 0.04 5.66
CA LEU A 49 7.25 -1.35 5.32
C LEU A 49 8.34 -2.01 4.46
N GLN A 50 9.03 -1.23 3.64
CA GLN A 50 10.15 -1.74 2.83
C GLN A 50 11.34 -2.09 3.72
N GLY A 51 11.74 -1.19 4.61
CA GLY A 51 12.78 -1.47 5.60
C GLY A 51 12.41 -2.66 6.50
N TYR A 52 11.13 -2.82 6.82
CA TYR A 52 10.66 -4.00 7.57
C TYR A 52 10.82 -5.29 6.78
N VAL A 53 10.43 -5.31 5.50
CA VAL A 53 10.59 -6.48 4.62
C VAL A 53 12.06 -6.86 4.49
N GLU A 54 12.95 -5.88 4.32
CA GLU A 54 14.39 -6.08 4.15
C GLU A 54 15.10 -6.47 5.46
N SER A 55 14.56 -6.08 6.61
CA SER A 55 15.13 -6.46 7.91
C SER A 55 14.98 -7.96 8.18
N ASP A 56 15.81 -8.54 9.07
CA ASP A 56 15.62 -9.89 9.60
C ASP A 56 14.62 -9.96 10.78
N ASN A 57 14.03 -8.82 11.14
CA ASN A 57 13.12 -8.74 12.28
C ASN A 57 11.81 -9.50 12.00
N ILE A 58 11.45 -10.44 12.89
CA ILE A 58 10.22 -11.23 12.81
C ILE A 58 9.08 -10.71 13.68
N ASN A 59 9.33 -9.70 14.52
CA ASN A 59 8.33 -9.10 15.38
C ASN A 59 7.35 -8.27 14.56
N ALA A 60 6.09 -8.21 15.01
CA ALA A 60 5.08 -7.43 14.32
C ALA A 60 5.30 -5.92 14.50
N ILE A 61 4.93 -5.15 13.48
CA ILE A 61 4.82 -3.70 13.58
C ILE A 61 3.39 -3.36 13.99
N SER A 62 3.22 -2.58 15.06
CA SER A 62 1.93 -2.04 15.47
C SER A 62 1.85 -0.54 15.12
N PHE A 63 0.78 -0.15 14.43
CA PHE A 63 0.44 1.24 14.14
C PHE A 63 -0.51 1.79 15.21
N SER A 64 -0.39 3.10 15.48
CA SER A 64 -1.26 3.83 16.42
C SER A 64 -2.75 3.61 16.11
N PRO A 65 -3.64 3.60 17.11
CA PRO A 65 -5.09 3.58 16.85
C PRO A 65 -5.62 4.87 16.19
N ASP A 66 -4.82 5.94 16.14
CA ASP A 66 -5.21 7.26 15.61
C ASP A 66 -5.56 7.27 14.11
N PHE A 67 -5.22 6.19 13.39
CA PHE A 67 -5.57 6.09 11.97
C PHE A 67 -7.07 5.85 11.78
N THR A 68 -7.66 6.62 10.88
CA THR A 68 -9.03 6.44 10.43
C THR A 68 -9.21 5.08 9.74
N LYS A 69 -10.47 4.69 9.52
CA LYS A 69 -10.77 3.42 8.82
C LYS A 69 -10.22 3.44 7.40
N GLU A 70 -10.35 4.56 6.72
CA GLU A 70 -9.93 4.80 5.34
C GLU A 70 -8.41 4.74 5.23
N GLU A 71 -7.70 5.42 6.14
CA GLU A 71 -6.24 5.38 6.22
C GLU A 71 -5.72 3.97 6.50
N ARG A 72 -6.32 3.23 7.44
CA ARG A 72 -5.97 1.83 7.68
C ARG A 72 -6.20 0.97 6.46
N SER A 73 -7.27 1.19 5.69
CA SER A 73 -7.53 0.49 4.44
C SER A 73 -6.43 0.73 3.40
N VAL A 74 -5.90 1.95 3.33
CA VAL A 74 -4.75 2.27 2.48
C VAL A 74 -3.50 1.54 2.95
N ILE A 75 -3.20 1.57 4.26
CA ILE A 75 -2.03 0.87 4.81
C ILE A 75 -2.14 -0.65 4.55
N HIS A 76 -3.32 -1.25 4.76
CA HIS A 76 -3.60 -2.64 4.40
C HIS A 76 -3.28 -2.93 2.93
N SER A 77 -3.69 -2.04 2.03
CA SER A 77 -3.44 -2.17 0.58
C SER A 77 -1.96 -2.09 0.23
N VAL A 78 -1.20 -1.22 0.90
CA VAL A 78 0.26 -1.12 0.73
C VAL A 78 0.94 -2.38 1.25
N ALA A 79 0.59 -2.83 2.46
CA ALA A 79 1.15 -4.04 3.07
C ALA A 79 0.90 -5.30 2.23
N GLN A 80 -0.31 -5.43 1.67
CA GLN A 80 -0.67 -6.54 0.80
C GLN A 80 0.20 -6.60 -0.47
N LYS A 81 0.47 -5.43 -1.09
CA LYS A 81 1.36 -5.35 -2.27
C LYS A 81 2.79 -5.79 -1.97
N MET A 82 3.20 -5.69 -0.71
CA MET A 82 4.52 -6.10 -0.22
C MET A 82 4.52 -7.52 0.38
N ASN A 83 3.46 -8.28 0.13
CA ASN A 83 3.25 -9.64 0.64
C ASN A 83 3.28 -9.78 2.18
N LEU A 84 2.99 -8.70 2.91
CA LEU A 84 2.86 -8.73 4.36
C LEU A 84 1.46 -9.17 4.78
N LYS A 85 1.35 -9.75 5.98
CA LYS A 85 0.07 -9.98 6.65
C LYS A 85 -0.29 -8.71 7.42
N SER A 86 -1.51 -8.22 7.25
CA SER A 86 -2.00 -7.06 7.99
C SER A 86 -3.32 -7.42 8.66
N THR A 87 -3.47 -7.06 9.93
CA THR A 87 -4.63 -7.42 10.75
C THR A 87 -4.95 -6.28 11.70
N SER A 88 -6.22 -5.86 11.74
CA SER A 88 -6.67 -4.93 12.76
C SER A 88 -7.09 -5.69 14.01
N TYR A 89 -6.56 -5.32 15.16
CA TYR A 89 -6.95 -5.86 16.47
C TYR A 89 -7.70 -4.79 17.27
N GLY A 90 -8.59 -5.23 18.17
CA GLY A 90 -9.39 -4.34 19.02
C GLY A 90 -10.66 -3.78 18.36
N THR A 91 -11.39 -2.95 19.10
CA THR A 91 -12.67 -2.36 18.70
C THR A 91 -12.67 -0.85 18.96
N GLY A 92 -13.46 -0.10 18.20
CA GLY A 92 -13.62 1.36 18.40
C GLY A 92 -12.29 2.13 18.40
N ALA A 93 -12.09 2.90 19.49
CA ALA A 93 -10.93 3.78 19.69
C ALA A 93 -9.62 3.03 20.01
N ASP A 94 -9.68 1.79 20.48
CA ASP A 94 -8.49 0.96 20.75
C ASP A 94 -8.08 0.11 19.55
N ARG A 95 -8.74 0.30 18.40
CA ARG A 95 -8.51 -0.54 17.23
C ARG A 95 -7.19 -0.18 16.56
N ARG A 96 -6.20 -1.05 16.68
CA ARG A 96 -4.84 -0.88 16.14
C ARG A 96 -4.61 -1.75 14.93
N LEU A 97 -3.78 -1.28 14.00
CA LEU A 97 -3.36 -2.06 12.84
C LEU A 97 -2.02 -2.72 13.15
N VAL A 98 -1.94 -4.03 12.96
CA VAL A 98 -0.72 -4.82 13.16
C VAL A 98 -0.30 -5.44 11.84
N ILE A 99 0.99 -5.35 11.53
CA ILE A 99 1.60 -5.88 10.29
C ILE A 99 2.68 -6.87 10.65
N GLN A 100 2.66 -8.01 9.99
CA GLN A 100 3.53 -9.16 10.22
C GLN A 100 4.06 -9.70 8.91
N LYS A 101 5.24 -10.31 8.94
CA LYS A 101 5.73 -11.12 7.81
C LYS A 101 4.90 -12.40 7.69
N LYS A 102 4.72 -12.85 6.45
CA LYS A 102 4.19 -14.19 6.17
C LYS A 102 5.36 -15.17 6.25
N LEU A 103 5.48 -15.85 7.39
CA LEU A 103 6.50 -16.87 7.61
C LEU A 103 5.84 -18.24 7.60
N ASP A 104 6.53 -19.21 7.00
CA ASP A 104 6.21 -20.62 7.20
C ASP A 104 6.40 -20.98 8.69
N PRO A 105 5.59 -21.87 9.29
CA PRO A 105 5.73 -22.24 10.69
C PRO A 105 7.15 -22.71 11.05
N TRP A 106 7.83 -23.46 10.18
CA TRP A 106 9.20 -23.91 10.44
C TRP A 106 10.19 -22.76 10.38
N GLN A 107 10.02 -21.83 9.43
CA GLN A 107 10.83 -20.61 9.39
C GLN A 107 10.68 -19.78 10.67
N LEU A 108 9.45 -19.67 11.18
CA LEU A 108 9.19 -18.99 12.45
C LEU A 108 9.89 -19.70 13.61
N VAL A 109 9.81 -21.03 13.70
CA VAL A 109 10.52 -21.82 14.72
C VAL A 109 12.03 -21.59 14.65
N HIS A 110 12.62 -21.70 13.45
CA HIS A 110 14.06 -21.46 13.27
C HIS A 110 14.47 -20.06 13.72
N LYS A 111 13.74 -19.03 13.28
CA LYS A 111 14.02 -17.65 13.68
C LYS A 111 13.84 -17.47 15.19
N LEU A 112 12.81 -18.03 15.82
CA LEU A 112 12.63 -17.95 17.27
C LEU A 112 13.76 -18.65 18.02
N LEU A 113 14.27 -19.78 17.54
CA LEU A 113 15.45 -20.44 18.13
C LEU A 113 16.70 -19.55 18.06
N GLU A 114 16.88 -18.75 17.00
CA GLU A 114 17.99 -17.78 16.89
C GLU A 114 17.90 -16.66 17.94
N VAL A 115 16.70 -16.23 18.34
CA VAL A 115 16.48 -15.12 19.29
C VAL A 115 16.30 -15.61 20.75
N GLY A 116 16.48 -16.90 21.04
CA GLY A 116 16.41 -17.44 22.40
C GLY A 116 15.07 -18.09 22.76
N GLY A 117 14.23 -18.39 21.77
CA GLY A 117 13.03 -19.21 21.93
C GLY A 117 11.74 -18.43 22.17
N GLU A 118 11.79 -17.11 22.26
CA GLU A 118 10.59 -16.29 22.46
C GLU A 118 10.71 -14.91 21.80
N ASN A 119 9.56 -14.31 21.52
CA ASN A 119 9.43 -12.90 21.17
C ASN A 119 8.13 -12.33 21.73
N GLU A 120 7.80 -11.09 21.37
CA GLU A 120 6.59 -10.39 21.86
C GLU A 120 5.26 -11.12 21.53
N GLN A 121 5.27 -12.07 20.61
CA GLN A 121 4.05 -12.73 20.10
C GLN A 121 4.02 -14.25 20.30
N TYR A 122 5.19 -14.89 20.35
CA TYR A 122 5.33 -16.34 20.34
C TYR A 122 6.35 -16.79 21.36
N GLN A 123 6.08 -17.92 21.98
CA GLN A 123 7.01 -18.65 22.83
C GLN A 123 7.12 -20.08 22.32
N LEU A 124 8.34 -20.55 22.10
CA LEU A 124 8.59 -21.94 21.72
C LEU A 124 8.47 -22.82 22.97
N VAL A 125 7.52 -23.75 22.92
CA VAL A 125 7.33 -24.76 23.95
C VAL A 125 7.81 -26.10 23.39
N MET A 126 8.82 -26.68 24.02
CA MET A 126 9.32 -28.01 23.66
C MET A 126 8.27 -29.07 24.03
N PRO A 127 7.95 -30.02 23.14
CA PRO A 127 7.09 -31.13 23.48
C PRO A 127 7.69 -31.97 24.61
N THR A 128 6.90 -32.29 25.64
CA THR A 128 7.32 -33.15 26.75
C THR A 128 7.22 -34.64 26.41
N GLU A 129 6.41 -34.99 25.41
CA GLU A 129 6.23 -36.37 24.95
C GLU A 129 6.33 -36.41 23.42
N PHE A 130 7.29 -37.16 22.92
CA PHE A 130 7.36 -37.50 21.50
C PHE A 130 6.65 -38.82 21.30
N VAL A 131 5.41 -38.78 20.81
CA VAL A 131 4.69 -39.99 20.39
C VAL A 131 5.36 -40.49 19.11
N ASN A 132 6.30 -41.42 19.24
CA ASN A 132 6.81 -42.19 18.12
C ASN A 132 5.65 -43.01 17.54
N LYS A 133 5.26 -42.70 16.31
CA LYS A 133 4.34 -43.52 15.51
C LYS A 133 5.12 -44.55 14.72
#